data_AF-A0A2U9CWB7-F1
#
_entry.id   AF-A0A2U9CWB7-F1
#
_cell.length_a   1.000
_cell.length_b   1.000
_cell.length_c   1.000
_cell.angle_alpha   90.00
_cell.angle_beta   90.00
_cell.angle_gamma   90.00
#
_symmetry.space_group_name_H-M   'P 1'
#
loop_
_entity.id
_entity.type
_entity.pdbx_description
1 polymer ?
#
loop_
_entity_poly.entity_id
_entity_poly.type
_entity_poly.pdbx_seq_one_letter_code
_entity_poly.pdbx_strand_id
1 'polypeptide(L)'
;MFSSVWNFVKRHKRKFIFTGAVVGGVYFLGKYAQKKLMELQEREATEYMAQARRQFHFESNQRTCNMTVLSMLPPLKEAIVSQLNSESLTALLKAKPANKLEIWEDLKIISFTRTVVAVYSTCMLVVLLRVQLNVIGGYLYLDNSVGKNGTTPLAPPDVQQQYLSSIQHLLGDGLTELMTVVKRAVQSSLGEVSLKQSLSLLELEQQLSWIRAEVEAGSERSLSWYLLADDENALADQSDGQDVVVCQPTRLQRPEHVLHFVCLPDFATVLNVCLNRGFSRLLDNLAEFFRPPPGDCAAAPDSLSVVNLPLAKIIPIINGQINLICSETPSHFVQDLLLNDQVKEFAANVYETFSASPDLQK
;
A
#
# COMPACT_ATOMS: atom_id res chain seq x y z
N MET A 1 -22.68 85.56 18.73
CA MET A 1 -22.34 84.28 19.39
C MET A 1 -21.09 83.60 18.81
N PHE A 2 -20.86 83.64 17.49
CA PHE A 2 -19.68 83.05 16.84
C PHE A 2 -18.31 83.64 17.26
N SER A 3 -18.22 84.93 17.59
CA SER A 3 -16.96 85.57 18.01
C SER A 3 -16.46 85.12 19.39
N SER A 4 -17.37 84.77 20.30
CA SER A 4 -17.02 84.27 21.64
C SER A 4 -16.49 82.83 21.60
N VAL A 5 -17.12 81.98 20.78
CA VAL A 5 -16.66 80.60 20.51
C VAL A 5 -15.29 80.61 19.83
N TRP A 6 -15.06 81.51 18.86
CA TRP A 6 -13.77 81.63 18.17
C TRP A 6 -12.63 82.06 19.10
N ASN A 7 -12.89 83.01 20.01
CA ASN A 7 -11.90 83.46 21.00
C ASN A 7 -11.60 82.38 22.06
N PHE A 8 -12.59 81.58 22.45
CA PHE A 8 -12.43 80.43 23.34
C PHE A 8 -11.57 79.33 22.70
N VAL A 9 -11.89 78.95 21.47
CA VAL A 9 -11.08 77.99 20.68
C VAL A 9 -9.66 78.50 20.50
N LYS A 10 -9.48 79.80 20.24
CA LYS A 10 -8.15 80.43 20.08
C LYS A 10 -7.29 80.36 21.35
N ARG A 11 -7.90 80.49 22.55
CA ARG A 11 -7.19 80.35 23.84
C ARG A 11 -6.83 78.90 24.19
N HIS A 12 -7.61 77.92 23.71
CA HIS A 12 -7.38 76.50 24.01
C HIS A 12 -6.84 75.67 22.83
N LYS A 13 -6.33 76.29 21.75
CA LYS A 13 -5.84 75.60 20.53
C LYS A 13 -4.92 74.42 20.81
N ARG A 14 -3.95 74.56 21.72
CA ARG A 14 -3.02 73.47 22.07
C ARG A 14 -3.74 72.27 22.71
N LYS A 15 -4.78 72.50 23.52
CA LYS A 15 -5.58 71.44 24.13
C LYS A 15 -6.41 70.69 23.09
N PHE A 16 -7.06 71.41 22.16
CA PHE A 16 -7.81 70.79 21.07
C PHE A 16 -6.93 69.96 20.12
N ILE A 17 -5.73 70.45 19.79
CA ILE A 17 -4.78 69.70 18.96
C ILE A 17 -4.33 68.43 19.67
N PHE A 18 -3.98 68.52 20.96
CA PHE A 18 -3.55 67.35 21.74
C PHE A 18 -4.68 66.32 21.88
N THR A 19 -5.89 66.75 22.25
CA THR A 19 -7.05 65.85 22.35
C THR A 19 -7.41 65.23 21.00
N GLY A 20 -7.39 66.00 19.91
CA GLY A 20 -7.63 65.47 18.57
C GLY A 20 -6.58 64.46 18.12
N ALA A 21 -5.30 64.69 18.44
CA ALA A 21 -4.22 63.75 18.16
C ALA A 21 -4.35 62.46 18.97
N VAL A 22 -4.72 62.53 20.25
CA VAL A 22 -4.95 61.36 21.10
C VAL A 22 -6.15 60.55 20.61
N VAL A 23 -7.29 61.19 20.37
CA VAL A 23 -8.51 60.51 19.88
C VAL A 23 -8.28 59.92 18.49
N GLY A 24 -7.63 60.67 17.59
CA GLY A 24 -7.26 60.18 16.27
C GLY A 24 -6.27 59.01 16.35
N GLY A 25 -5.25 59.10 17.21
CA GLY A 25 -4.27 58.04 17.42
C GLY A 25 -4.91 56.75 17.95
N VAL A 26 -5.78 56.84 18.96
CA VAL A 26 -6.53 55.69 19.49
C VAL A 26 -7.44 55.07 18.41
N TYR A 27 -8.13 55.91 17.63
CA TYR A 27 -8.99 55.42 16.53
C TYR A 27 -8.18 54.69 15.45
N PHE A 28 -7.05 55.25 15.01
CA PHE A 28 -6.19 54.62 14.00
C PHE A 28 -5.56 53.32 14.52
N LEU A 29 -5.07 53.29 15.77
CA LEU A 29 -4.54 52.06 16.37
C LEU A 29 -5.63 50.99 16.51
N GLY A 30 -6.83 51.35 16.98
CA GLY A 30 -7.95 50.43 17.11
C GLY A 30 -8.35 49.83 15.77
N LYS A 31 -8.45 50.66 14.72
CA LYS A 31 -8.78 50.20 13.36
C LYS A 31 -7.68 49.32 12.77
N TYR A 32 -6.41 49.64 13.04
CA TYR A 32 -5.27 48.80 12.62
C TYR A 32 -5.26 47.46 13.34
N ALA A 33 -5.50 47.44 14.66
CA ALA A 33 -5.60 46.22 15.45
C ALA A 33 -6.75 45.33 14.97
N GLN A 34 -7.95 45.89 14.73
CA GLN A 34 -9.09 45.15 14.18
C GLN A 34 -8.78 44.56 12.81
N LYS A 35 -8.18 45.35 11.91
CA LYS A 35 -7.77 44.85 10.59
C LYS A 35 -6.74 43.73 10.70
N LYS A 36 -5.74 43.87 11.57
CA LYS A 36 -4.73 42.83 11.80
C LYS A 36 -5.32 41.55 12.39
N LEU A 37 -6.27 41.67 13.30
CA LEU A 37 -6.93 40.53 13.92
C LEU A 37 -7.80 39.78 12.91
N MET A 38 -8.51 40.50 12.05
CA MET A 38 -9.26 39.92 10.94
C MET A 38 -8.35 39.25 9.91
N GLU A 39 -7.23 39.88 9.51
CA GLU A 39 -6.22 39.28 8.62
C GLU A 39 -5.64 37.98 9.21
N LEU A 40 -5.36 37.94 10.52
CA LEU A 40 -4.86 36.73 11.19
C LEU A 40 -5.93 35.63 11.21
N GLN A 41 -7.17 35.96 11.57
CA GLN A 41 -8.28 35.01 11.56
C GLN A 41 -8.55 34.47 10.16
N GLU A 42 -8.53 35.32 9.14
CA GLU A 42 -8.68 34.91 7.75
C GLU A 42 -7.54 33.97 7.33
N ARG A 43 -6.30 34.29 7.69
CA ARG A 43 -5.15 33.43 7.39
C ARG A 43 -5.27 32.07 8.07
N GLU A 44 -5.53 32.02 9.37
CA GLU A 44 -5.73 30.76 10.10
C GLU A 44 -6.89 29.95 9.52
N ALA A 45 -8.01 30.60 9.18
CA ALA A 45 -9.14 29.95 8.54
C ALA A 45 -8.78 29.38 7.17
N THR A 46 -8.00 30.09 6.36
CA THR A 46 -7.56 29.60 5.04
C THR A 46 -6.59 28.42 5.14
N GLU A 47 -5.64 28.47 6.08
CA GLU A 47 -4.69 27.37 6.33
C GLU A 47 -5.44 26.13 6.84
N TYR A 48 -6.36 26.31 7.79
CA TYR A 48 -7.23 25.25 8.29
C TYR A 48 -8.09 24.62 7.19
N MET A 49 -8.71 25.43 6.33
CA MET A 49 -9.51 24.93 5.20
C MET A 49 -8.65 24.18 4.18
N ALA A 50 -7.43 24.63 3.90
CA ALA A 50 -6.50 23.96 2.99
C ALA A 50 -6.08 22.58 3.53
N GLN A 51 -5.74 22.51 4.83
CA GLN A 51 -5.40 21.26 5.51
C GLN A 51 -6.60 20.29 5.53
N ALA A 52 -7.79 20.77 5.89
CA ALA A 52 -9.00 19.96 5.90
C ALA A 52 -9.34 19.40 4.50
N ARG A 53 -9.17 20.21 3.44
CA ARG A 53 -9.37 19.77 2.06
C ARG A 53 -8.37 18.69 1.66
N ARG A 54 -7.09 18.86 2.02
CA ARG A 54 -6.04 17.87 1.74
C ARG A 54 -6.35 16.55 2.44
N GLN A 55 -6.69 16.60 3.73
CA GLN A 55 -7.04 15.42 4.52
C GLN A 55 -8.27 14.70 3.95
N PHE A 56 -9.31 15.45 3.58
CA PHE A 56 -10.49 14.85 2.94
C PHE A 56 -10.14 14.15 1.61
N HIS A 57 -9.30 14.77 0.79
CA HIS A 57 -8.85 14.17 -0.47
C HIS A 57 -8.01 12.91 -0.22
N PHE A 58 -7.10 12.95 0.76
CA PHE A 58 -6.32 11.79 1.18
C PHE A 58 -7.21 10.63 1.66
N GLU A 59 -8.17 10.89 2.54
CA GLU A 59 -9.09 9.86 3.02
C GLU A 59 -9.93 9.25 1.90
N SER A 60 -10.38 10.08 0.96
CA SER A 60 -11.06 9.61 -0.24
C SER A 60 -10.13 8.71 -1.08
N ASN A 61 -8.86 9.12 -1.24
CA ASN A 61 -7.86 8.35 -1.96
C ASN A 61 -7.57 6.99 -1.29
N GLN A 62 -7.53 6.94 0.05
CA GLN A 62 -7.37 5.67 0.79
C GLN A 62 -8.55 4.73 0.57
N ARG A 63 -9.79 5.24 0.50
CA ARG A 63 -10.97 4.43 0.15
C ARG A 63 -10.88 3.88 -1.27
N THR A 64 -10.45 4.71 -2.23
CA THR A 64 -10.19 4.25 -3.61
C THR A 64 -9.15 3.14 -3.61
N CYS A 65 -8.03 3.30 -2.90
CA CYS A 65 -7.01 2.28 -2.79
C CYS A 65 -7.52 0.97 -2.18
N ASN A 66 -8.35 1.03 -1.13
CA ASN A 66 -8.95 -0.18 -0.56
C ASN A 66 -9.82 -0.90 -1.58
N MET A 67 -10.65 -0.16 -2.33
CA MET A 67 -11.50 -0.75 -3.38
C MET A 67 -10.68 -1.33 -4.52
N THR A 68 -9.62 -0.64 -4.96
CA THR A 68 -8.71 -1.13 -6.02
C THR A 68 -7.97 -2.39 -5.60
N VAL A 69 -7.51 -2.49 -4.35
CA VAL A 69 -6.92 -3.73 -3.82
C VAL A 69 -7.93 -4.87 -3.93
N LEU A 70 -9.14 -4.68 -3.39
CA LEU A 70 -10.18 -5.71 -3.40
C LEU A 70 -10.56 -6.13 -4.83
N SER A 71 -10.59 -5.21 -5.80
CA SER A 71 -10.88 -5.53 -7.20
C SER A 71 -9.74 -6.25 -7.92
N MET A 72 -8.49 -6.11 -7.44
CA MET A 72 -7.31 -6.75 -8.02
C MET A 72 -6.98 -8.12 -7.39
N LEU A 73 -7.60 -8.48 -6.27
CA LEU A 73 -7.42 -9.81 -5.66
C LEU A 73 -7.92 -10.97 -6.54
N PRO A 74 -9.07 -10.89 -7.23
CA PRO A 74 -9.52 -11.96 -8.13
C PRO A 74 -8.56 -12.25 -9.27
N PRO A 75 -8.12 -11.26 -10.09
CA PRO A 75 -7.18 -11.55 -11.16
C PRO A 75 -5.84 -12.06 -10.61
N LEU A 76 -5.39 -11.57 -9.44
CA LEU A 76 -4.21 -12.12 -8.78
C LEU A 76 -4.40 -13.60 -8.40
N LYS A 77 -5.53 -13.94 -7.78
CA LYS A 77 -5.88 -15.31 -7.40
C LYS A 77 -5.94 -16.22 -8.61
N GLU A 78 -6.61 -15.79 -9.68
CA GLU A 78 -6.74 -16.54 -10.92
C GLU A 78 -5.39 -16.80 -11.58
N ALA A 79 -4.52 -15.78 -11.64
CA ALA A 79 -3.15 -15.92 -12.15
C ALA A 79 -2.37 -16.95 -11.33
N ILE A 80 -2.49 -16.92 -10.00
CA ILE A 80 -1.83 -17.90 -9.11
C ILE A 80 -2.37 -19.31 -9.31
N VAL A 81 -3.69 -19.49 -9.31
CA VAL A 81 -4.32 -20.81 -9.46
C VAL A 81 -4.07 -21.41 -10.84
N SER A 82 -4.05 -20.58 -11.89
CA SER A 82 -3.77 -21.01 -13.25
C SER A 82 -2.34 -21.57 -13.39
N GLN A 83 -1.33 -20.84 -12.88
CA GLN A 83 0.07 -21.26 -12.98
C GLN A 83 0.46 -22.37 -11.97
N LEU A 84 -0.18 -22.40 -10.79
CA LEU A 84 0.06 -23.37 -9.71
C LEU A 84 -1.18 -24.25 -9.49
N ASN A 85 -1.56 -24.99 -10.54
CA ASN A 85 -2.80 -25.77 -10.59
C ASN A 85 -2.75 -27.08 -9.77
N SER A 86 -3.05 -26.95 -8.46
CA SER A 86 -3.14 -28.08 -7.53
C SER A 86 -4.39 -28.96 -7.75
N GLU A 87 -5.43 -28.39 -8.34
CA GLU A 87 -6.74 -28.99 -8.54
C GLU A 87 -6.64 -30.12 -9.57
N SER A 88 -5.83 -29.92 -10.62
CA SER A 88 -5.49 -30.92 -11.63
C SER A 88 -4.80 -32.15 -11.00
N LEU A 89 -3.80 -31.93 -10.14
CA LEU A 89 -3.11 -33.00 -9.41
C LEU A 89 -4.06 -33.73 -8.46
N THR A 90 -4.93 -32.99 -7.77
CA THR A 90 -5.94 -33.57 -6.87
C THR A 90 -6.95 -34.43 -7.65
N ALA A 91 -7.34 -34.00 -8.86
CA ALA A 91 -8.20 -34.77 -9.75
C ALA A 91 -7.50 -36.05 -10.25
N LEU A 92 -6.23 -35.97 -10.62
CA LEU A 92 -5.42 -37.14 -10.97
C LEU A 92 -5.36 -38.12 -9.80
N LEU A 93 -5.11 -37.67 -8.56
CA LEU A 93 -5.09 -38.53 -7.38
C LEU A 93 -6.41 -39.27 -7.14
N LYS A 94 -7.56 -38.63 -7.42
CA LYS A 94 -8.89 -39.27 -7.32
C LYS A 94 -9.06 -40.40 -8.34
N ALA A 95 -8.41 -40.32 -9.50
CA ALA A 95 -8.44 -41.35 -10.53
C ALA A 95 -7.56 -42.59 -10.21
N LYS A 96 -6.90 -42.63 -9.04
CA LYS A 96 -6.03 -43.74 -8.58
C LYS A 96 -4.94 -44.14 -9.61
N PRO A 97 -4.05 -43.23 -9.98
CA PRO A 97 -2.98 -43.49 -10.93
C PRO A 97 -1.90 -44.37 -10.30
N ALA A 98 -1.09 -45.02 -11.14
CA ALA A 98 0.00 -45.89 -10.67
C ALA A 98 1.11 -45.09 -9.96
N ASN A 99 1.41 -43.87 -10.43
CA ASN A 99 2.43 -42.99 -9.87
C ASN A 99 1.90 -42.07 -8.75
N LYS A 100 1.11 -42.64 -7.83
CA LYS A 100 0.47 -41.87 -6.74
C LYS A 100 1.48 -41.09 -5.89
N LEU A 101 2.65 -41.65 -5.59
CA LEU A 101 3.64 -41.02 -4.71
C LEU A 101 4.22 -39.75 -5.34
N GLU A 102 4.61 -39.83 -6.62
CA GLU A 102 5.13 -38.69 -7.38
C GLU A 102 4.14 -37.52 -7.38
N ILE A 103 2.85 -37.80 -7.64
CA ILE A 103 1.82 -36.76 -7.66
C ILE A 103 1.63 -36.11 -6.28
N TRP A 104 1.80 -36.87 -5.19
CA TRP A 104 1.75 -36.29 -3.84
C TRP A 104 2.98 -35.43 -3.52
N GLU A 105 4.15 -35.81 -4.01
CA GLU A 105 5.36 -34.99 -3.90
C GLU A 105 5.22 -33.69 -4.71
N ASP A 106 4.69 -33.76 -5.93
CA ASP A 106 4.39 -32.56 -6.72
C ASP A 106 3.33 -31.67 -6.04
N LEU A 107 2.28 -32.29 -5.49
CA LEU A 107 1.23 -31.55 -4.77
C LEU A 107 1.79 -30.87 -3.52
N LYS A 108 2.72 -31.50 -2.80
CA LYS A 108 3.43 -30.88 -1.67
C LYS A 108 4.08 -29.58 -2.11
N ILE A 109 4.88 -29.62 -3.18
CA ILE A 109 5.62 -28.44 -3.65
C ILE A 109 4.67 -27.35 -4.15
N ILE A 110 3.67 -27.72 -4.98
CA ILE A 110 2.71 -26.75 -5.52
C ILE A 110 1.88 -26.11 -4.40
N SER A 111 1.37 -26.88 -3.44
CA SER A 111 0.52 -26.33 -2.37
C SER A 111 1.26 -25.33 -1.49
N PHE A 112 2.50 -25.60 -1.10
CA PHE A 112 3.31 -24.66 -0.33
C PHE A 112 3.72 -23.45 -1.16
N THR A 113 4.18 -23.65 -2.40
CA THR A 113 4.55 -22.56 -3.32
C THR A 113 3.36 -21.62 -3.50
N ARG A 114 2.18 -22.16 -3.75
CA ARG A 114 0.95 -21.40 -3.98
C ARG A 114 0.59 -20.50 -2.81
N THR A 115 0.68 -21.02 -1.60
CA THR A 115 0.34 -20.27 -0.38
C THR A 115 1.38 -19.20 -0.06
N VAL A 116 2.67 -19.52 -0.21
CA VAL A 116 3.76 -18.56 0.01
C VAL A 116 3.68 -17.43 -1.01
N VAL A 117 3.54 -17.74 -2.30
CA VAL A 117 3.34 -16.74 -3.37
C VAL A 117 2.12 -15.87 -3.08
N ALA A 118 1.00 -16.45 -2.67
CA ALA A 118 -0.21 -15.69 -2.34
C ALA A 118 0.01 -14.66 -1.22
N VAL A 119 0.78 -15.00 -0.18
CA VAL A 119 1.15 -14.04 0.88
C VAL A 119 2.01 -12.91 0.32
N TYR A 120 3.09 -13.25 -0.39
CA TYR A 120 4.00 -12.25 -0.96
C TYR A 120 3.30 -11.31 -1.92
N SER A 121 2.62 -11.86 -2.94
CA SER A 121 1.97 -11.09 -3.99
C SER A 121 0.85 -10.21 -3.44
N THR A 122 0.10 -10.67 -2.43
CA THR A 122 -0.94 -9.86 -1.77
C THR A 122 -0.32 -8.69 -0.99
N CYS A 123 0.75 -8.92 -0.24
CA CYS A 123 1.46 -7.84 0.47
C CYS A 123 2.05 -6.82 -0.50
N MET A 124 2.70 -7.31 -1.56
CA MET A 124 3.25 -6.51 -2.66
C MET A 124 2.18 -5.66 -3.34
N LEU A 125 1.03 -6.25 -3.68
CA LEU A 125 -0.12 -5.56 -4.29
C LEU A 125 -0.62 -4.42 -3.41
N VAL A 126 -0.80 -4.67 -2.11
CA VAL A 126 -1.28 -3.65 -1.16
C VAL A 126 -0.31 -2.47 -1.07
N VAL A 127 0.98 -2.74 -0.85
CA VAL A 127 1.96 -1.65 -0.66
C VAL A 127 2.20 -0.91 -1.98
N LEU A 128 2.27 -1.61 -3.11
CA LEU A 128 2.43 -0.99 -4.43
C LEU A 128 1.24 -0.08 -4.78
N LEU A 129 0.00 -0.54 -4.58
CA LEU A 129 -1.19 0.29 -4.83
C LEU A 129 -1.25 1.50 -3.88
N ARG A 130 -0.81 1.36 -2.62
CA ARG A 130 -0.69 2.50 -1.70
C ARG A 130 0.30 3.52 -2.22
N VAL A 131 1.46 3.11 -2.76
CA VAL A 131 2.40 4.04 -3.39
C VAL A 131 1.75 4.68 -4.62
N GLN A 132 1.31 3.86 -5.57
CA GLN A 132 0.80 4.32 -6.87
C GLN A 132 -0.36 5.32 -6.72
N LEU A 133 -1.36 4.97 -5.92
CA LEU A 133 -2.54 5.82 -5.74
C LEU A 133 -2.24 7.09 -4.94
N ASN A 134 -1.28 7.09 -4.02
CA ASN A 134 -0.94 8.31 -3.28
C ASN A 134 -0.04 9.26 -4.06
N VAL A 135 0.83 8.74 -4.93
CA VAL A 135 1.58 9.54 -5.89
C VAL A 135 0.59 10.24 -6.84
N ILE A 136 -0.26 9.48 -7.55
CA ILE A 136 -1.20 10.06 -8.51
C ILE A 136 -2.25 10.94 -7.84
N GLY A 137 -2.72 10.55 -6.64
CA GLY A 137 -3.63 11.35 -5.83
C GLY A 137 -3.04 12.69 -5.43
N GLY A 138 -1.73 12.76 -5.15
CA GLY A 138 -1.02 14.01 -4.87
C GLY A 138 -1.00 14.95 -6.07
N TYR A 139 -0.66 14.44 -7.26
CA TYR A 139 -0.71 15.22 -8.50
C TYR A 139 -2.12 15.71 -8.84
N LEU A 140 -3.14 14.86 -8.67
CA LEU A 140 -4.54 15.24 -8.84
C LEU A 140 -4.98 16.33 -7.85
N TYR A 141 -4.47 16.29 -6.62
CA TYR A 141 -4.72 17.34 -5.65
C TYR A 141 -4.09 18.69 -6.08
N LEU A 142 -2.87 18.67 -6.62
CA LEU A 142 -2.21 19.86 -7.15
C LEU A 142 -2.97 20.43 -8.36
N ASP A 143 -3.38 19.60 -9.30
CA ASP A 143 -4.18 20.01 -10.48
C ASP A 143 -5.50 20.68 -10.06
N ASN A 144 -6.14 20.18 -9.00
CA ASN A 144 -7.39 20.74 -8.48
C ASN A 144 -7.18 22.00 -7.61
N SER A 145 -6.00 22.19 -7.01
CA SER A 145 -5.74 23.27 -6.05
C SER A 145 -5.06 24.50 -6.65
N VAL A 146 -4.20 24.34 -7.66
CA VAL A 146 -3.44 25.45 -8.30
C VAL A 146 -4.36 26.36 -9.13
N GLY A 147 -5.61 25.96 -9.36
CA GLY A 147 -6.56 26.73 -10.17
C GLY A 147 -6.19 26.67 -11.66
N LYS A 148 -7.18 26.78 -12.54
CA LYS A 148 -7.04 26.70 -14.00
C LYS A 148 -6.29 27.92 -14.58
N ASN A 149 -5.10 28.26 -14.09
CA ASN A 149 -4.30 29.41 -14.53
C ASN A 149 -3.53 29.10 -15.82
N GLY A 150 -4.18 28.49 -16.81
CA GLY A 150 -3.59 28.20 -18.12
C GLY A 150 -2.46 27.17 -18.13
N THR A 151 -2.12 26.57 -16.99
CA THR A 151 -1.14 25.48 -16.89
C THR A 151 -1.75 24.18 -17.37
N THR A 152 -1.01 23.44 -18.20
CA THR A 152 -1.35 22.06 -18.60
C THR A 152 -1.47 21.19 -17.34
N PRO A 153 -2.50 20.32 -17.25
CA PRO A 153 -2.64 19.41 -16.11
C PRO A 153 -1.39 18.55 -15.96
N LEU A 154 -0.90 18.39 -14.73
CA LEU A 154 0.24 17.55 -14.42
C LEU A 154 -0.08 16.08 -14.72
N ALA A 155 -1.29 15.62 -14.37
CA ALA A 155 -1.74 14.24 -14.52
C ALA A 155 -2.98 14.14 -15.43
N PRO A 156 -2.84 14.22 -16.76
CA PRO A 156 -3.96 13.99 -17.67
C PRO A 156 -4.40 12.51 -17.65
N PRO A 157 -5.64 12.18 -18.07
CA PRO A 157 -6.23 10.84 -17.90
C PRO A 157 -5.46 9.70 -18.59
N ASP A 158 -4.84 9.99 -19.74
CA ASP A 158 -3.95 9.08 -20.48
C ASP A 158 -2.73 8.68 -19.65
N VAL A 159 -2.07 9.66 -19.03
CA VAL A 159 -0.91 9.43 -18.15
C VAL A 159 -1.32 8.67 -16.89
N GLN A 160 -2.48 8.97 -16.31
CA GLN A 160 -3.02 8.21 -15.18
C GLN A 160 -3.21 6.73 -15.54
N GLN A 161 -3.80 6.44 -16.70
CA GLN A 161 -4.06 5.08 -17.14
C GLN A 161 -2.75 4.32 -17.40
N GLN A 162 -1.80 4.92 -18.11
CA GLN A 162 -0.49 4.32 -18.38
C GLN A 162 0.32 4.07 -17.10
N TYR A 163 0.23 4.99 -16.14
CA TYR A 163 0.87 4.83 -14.84
C TYR A 163 0.28 3.65 -14.06
N LEU A 164 -1.04 3.58 -13.98
CA LEU A 164 -1.74 2.51 -13.25
C LEU A 164 -1.64 1.16 -13.94
N SER A 165 -1.42 1.09 -15.25
CA SER A 165 -1.21 -0.18 -15.97
C SER A 165 0.11 -0.86 -15.58
N SER A 166 1.07 -0.16 -14.95
CA SER A 166 2.30 -0.78 -14.44
C SER A 166 2.04 -1.91 -13.43
N ILE A 167 0.87 -1.94 -12.77
CA ILE A 167 0.46 -3.04 -11.89
C ILE A 167 0.38 -4.39 -12.62
N GLN A 168 0.24 -4.37 -13.95
CA GLN A 168 0.20 -5.57 -14.78
C GLN A 168 1.51 -6.36 -14.71
N HIS A 169 2.65 -5.72 -14.48
CA HIS A 169 3.91 -6.44 -14.31
C HIS A 169 3.89 -7.34 -13.07
N LEU A 170 3.40 -6.82 -11.93
CA LEU A 170 3.21 -7.60 -10.71
C LEU A 170 2.21 -8.75 -10.90
N LEU A 171 1.21 -8.60 -11.78
CA LEU A 171 0.21 -9.64 -12.07
C LEU A 171 0.62 -10.59 -13.21
N GLY A 172 1.70 -10.28 -13.92
CA GLY A 172 2.22 -11.00 -15.09
C GLY A 172 3.61 -11.56 -14.83
N ASP A 173 4.62 -11.04 -15.55
CA ASP A 173 5.99 -11.55 -15.51
C ASP A 173 6.60 -11.56 -14.12
N GLY A 174 6.40 -10.48 -13.34
CA GLY A 174 6.90 -10.38 -11.96
C GLY A 174 6.32 -11.46 -11.06
N LEU A 175 5.05 -11.83 -11.24
CA LEU A 175 4.42 -12.94 -10.52
C LEU A 175 5.02 -14.29 -10.92
N THR A 176 5.22 -14.51 -12.22
CA THR A 176 5.80 -15.75 -12.74
C THR A 176 7.22 -15.94 -12.23
N GLU A 177 8.04 -14.89 -12.25
CA GLU A 177 9.39 -14.93 -11.69
C GLU A 177 9.36 -15.22 -10.19
N LEU A 178 8.50 -14.53 -9.43
CA LEU A 178 8.31 -14.79 -7.99
C LEU A 178 7.93 -16.26 -7.73
N MET A 179 7.02 -16.82 -8.53
CA MET A 179 6.64 -18.24 -8.43
C MET A 179 7.84 -19.16 -8.66
N THR A 180 8.72 -18.86 -9.62
CA THR A 180 9.91 -19.68 -9.88
C THR A 180 10.89 -19.69 -8.71
N VAL A 181 11.13 -18.52 -8.11
CA VAL A 181 12.04 -18.36 -6.96
C VAL A 181 11.46 -19.04 -5.73
N VAL A 182 10.18 -18.81 -5.43
CA VAL A 182 9.50 -19.46 -4.30
C VAL A 182 9.45 -20.97 -4.49
N LYS A 183 9.16 -21.46 -5.70
CA LYS A 183 9.13 -22.91 -5.99
C LYS A 183 10.49 -23.55 -5.72
N ARG A 184 11.58 -22.88 -6.09
CA ARG A 184 12.94 -23.34 -5.81
C ARG A 184 13.20 -23.42 -4.30
N ALA A 185 12.85 -22.38 -3.55
CA ALA A 185 13.02 -22.35 -2.09
C ALA A 185 12.18 -23.41 -1.38
N VAL A 186 10.94 -23.63 -1.83
CA VAL A 186 10.07 -24.70 -1.32
C VAL A 186 10.67 -26.08 -1.63
N GLN A 187 11.23 -26.28 -2.82
CA GLN A 187 11.90 -27.53 -3.20
C GLN A 187 13.13 -27.80 -2.34
N SER A 188 13.92 -26.77 -2.06
CA SER A 188 15.10 -26.82 -1.18
C SER A 188 14.73 -27.21 0.25
N SER A 189 13.71 -26.56 0.84
CA SER A 189 13.32 -26.78 2.24
C SER A 189 12.49 -28.05 2.46
N LEU A 190 11.52 -28.34 1.58
CA LEU A 190 10.54 -29.43 1.77
C LEU A 190 10.75 -30.63 0.85
N GLY A 191 11.69 -30.57 -0.10
CA GLY A 191 11.95 -31.66 -1.04
C GLY A 191 12.33 -32.97 -0.33
N GLU A 192 13.23 -32.91 0.65
CA GLU A 192 13.70 -34.08 1.40
C GLU A 192 12.75 -34.53 2.51
N VAL A 193 11.75 -33.70 2.86
CA VAL A 193 10.81 -33.99 3.95
C VAL A 193 9.77 -35.01 3.50
N SER A 194 9.71 -36.14 4.21
CA SER A 194 8.79 -37.24 3.89
C SER A 194 7.32 -36.84 4.12
N LEU A 195 6.43 -37.26 3.22
CA LEU A 195 4.97 -37.10 3.37
C LEU A 195 4.39 -37.72 4.66
N LYS A 196 5.09 -38.71 5.25
CA LYS A 196 4.70 -39.39 6.49
C LYS A 196 5.22 -38.70 7.75
N GLN A 197 6.17 -37.78 7.61
CA GLN A 197 6.74 -37.07 8.75
C GLN A 197 5.65 -36.23 9.42
N SER A 198 5.52 -36.40 10.73
CA SER A 198 4.61 -35.59 11.53
C SER A 198 5.31 -34.30 11.92
N LEU A 199 4.68 -33.17 11.64
CA LEU A 199 5.17 -31.85 11.99
C LEU A 199 4.22 -31.19 12.99
N SER A 200 4.79 -30.50 13.96
CA SER A 200 4.11 -29.55 14.83
C SER A 200 3.91 -28.20 14.13
N LEU A 201 3.06 -27.33 14.71
CA LEU A 201 2.88 -25.97 14.20
C LEU A 201 4.21 -25.16 14.24
N LEU A 202 5.02 -25.36 15.27
CA LEU A 202 6.32 -24.69 15.41
C LEU A 202 7.32 -25.14 14.34
N GLU A 203 7.38 -26.44 14.05
CA GLU A 203 8.22 -26.95 12.96
C GLU A 203 7.74 -26.42 11.61
N LEU A 204 6.42 -26.29 11.40
CA LEU A 204 5.87 -25.70 10.19
C LEU A 204 6.23 -24.20 10.06
N GLU A 205 6.15 -23.44 11.14
CA GLU A 205 6.62 -22.06 11.20
C GLU A 205 8.11 -21.96 10.85
N GLN A 206 8.94 -22.88 11.37
CA GLN A 206 10.36 -22.90 11.06
C GLN A 206 10.62 -23.20 9.58
N GLN A 207 9.89 -24.13 8.96
CA GLN A 207 9.97 -24.37 7.51
C GLN A 207 9.59 -23.14 6.69
N LEU A 208 8.50 -22.45 7.06
CA LEU A 208 8.10 -21.20 6.40
C LEU A 208 9.15 -20.10 6.56
N SER A 209 9.78 -20.01 7.74
CA SER A 209 10.87 -19.06 8.00
C SER A 209 12.10 -19.34 7.15
N TRP A 210 12.47 -20.61 6.95
CA TRP A 210 13.57 -20.99 6.05
C TRP A 210 13.25 -20.69 4.59
N ILE A 211 12.05 -21.04 4.11
CA ILE A 211 11.59 -20.68 2.76
C ILE A 211 11.66 -19.17 2.56
N ARG A 212 11.21 -18.39 3.56
CA ARG A 212 11.25 -16.93 3.51
C ARG A 212 12.68 -16.40 3.43
N ALA A 213 13.57 -16.90 4.29
CA ALA A 213 14.98 -16.52 4.27
C ALA A 213 15.63 -16.83 2.92
N GLU A 214 15.31 -17.97 2.29
CA GLU A 214 15.84 -18.34 0.98
C GLU A 214 15.27 -17.49 -0.16
N VAL A 215 13.98 -17.10 -0.10
CA VAL A 215 13.38 -16.18 -1.08
C VAL A 215 13.96 -14.77 -0.97
N GLU A 216 14.13 -14.26 0.25
CA GLU A 216 14.65 -12.91 0.50
C GLU A 216 16.17 -12.82 0.31
N ALA A 217 16.93 -13.90 0.56
CA ALA A 217 18.38 -13.93 0.37
C ALA A 217 18.81 -14.42 -1.02
N GLY A 218 18.04 -15.32 -1.65
CA GLY A 218 18.34 -15.95 -2.93
C GLY A 218 17.94 -15.11 -4.15
N SER A 219 17.25 -13.99 -3.93
CA SER A 219 16.98 -13.02 -4.97
C SER A 219 18.22 -12.15 -5.14
N GLU A 220 19.00 -12.35 -6.21
CA GLU A 220 20.10 -11.44 -6.60
C GLU A 220 19.63 -9.98 -6.78
N ARG A 221 18.31 -9.79 -6.87
CA ARG A 221 17.60 -8.52 -7.03
C ARG A 221 16.70 -8.26 -5.83
N SER A 222 16.55 -7.01 -5.42
CA SER A 222 15.61 -6.62 -4.36
C SER A 222 14.17 -7.08 -4.68
N LEU A 223 13.32 -7.27 -3.66
CA LEU A 223 11.88 -7.58 -3.83
C LEU A 223 11.15 -6.57 -4.74
N SER A 224 11.72 -5.38 -4.93
CA SER A 224 11.27 -4.37 -5.89
C SER A 224 11.22 -4.87 -7.34
N TRP A 225 12.07 -5.84 -7.69
CA TRP A 225 12.16 -6.42 -9.02
C TRP A 225 10.84 -7.04 -9.48
N TYR A 226 10.09 -7.69 -8.58
CA TYR A 226 8.82 -8.32 -8.92
C TYR A 226 7.67 -7.30 -9.09
N LEU A 227 7.90 -6.03 -8.74
CA LEU A 227 6.85 -5.00 -8.68
C LEU A 227 6.75 -4.17 -9.96
N LEU A 228 7.87 -3.92 -10.64
CA LEU A 228 7.98 -3.01 -11.78
C LEU A 228 8.88 -3.59 -12.85
N ALA A 229 8.49 -3.45 -14.12
CA ALA A 229 9.31 -3.84 -15.26
C ALA A 229 10.49 -2.88 -15.43
N ASP A 230 11.64 -3.40 -15.90
CA ASP A 230 12.76 -2.56 -16.34
C ASP A 230 12.39 -1.75 -17.60
N ASP A 231 12.86 -0.51 -17.66
CA ASP A 231 12.59 0.47 -18.73
C ASP A 231 12.93 -0.05 -20.14
N GLU A 232 13.81 -1.03 -20.30
CA GLU A 232 14.16 -1.60 -21.62
C GLU A 232 13.04 -2.49 -22.21
N ASN A 233 12.29 -3.22 -21.37
CA ASN A 233 11.19 -4.07 -21.85
C ASN A 233 9.91 -3.27 -22.13
N ALA A 234 9.68 -2.17 -21.41
CA ALA A 234 8.51 -1.30 -21.61
C ALA A 234 8.53 -0.56 -22.95
N LEU A 235 9.71 -0.29 -23.50
CA LEU A 235 9.91 0.37 -24.80
C LEU A 235 9.81 -0.61 -25.99
N ALA A 236 10.09 -1.89 -25.78
CA ALA A 236 10.04 -2.91 -26.83
C ALA A 236 8.61 -3.32 -27.19
N ASP A 237 7.69 -3.31 -26.22
CA ASP A 237 6.29 -3.73 -26.42
C ASP A 237 5.39 -2.61 -27.00
N GLN A 238 5.92 -1.39 -27.11
CA GLN A 238 5.19 -0.21 -27.62
C GLN A 238 5.69 0.29 -28.98
N SER A 239 6.71 -0.33 -29.59
CA SER A 239 7.19 0.04 -30.92
C SER A 239 6.41 -0.67 -32.02
N ASP A 240 5.12 -0.34 -32.16
CA ASP A 240 4.42 -0.48 -33.44
C ASP A 240 3.82 0.87 -33.85
N GLY A 241 4.59 1.58 -34.67
CA GLY A 241 4.18 2.64 -35.58
C GLY A 241 3.24 3.76 -35.11
N GLN A 242 3.77 4.82 -34.51
CA GLN A 242 3.27 6.18 -34.80
C GLN A 242 4.32 7.25 -34.45
N ASP A 243 4.64 8.13 -35.42
CA ASP A 243 5.40 9.36 -35.23
C ASP A 243 4.80 10.22 -34.10
N VAL A 244 5.57 10.51 -33.04
CA VAL A 244 5.15 11.45 -31.98
C VAL A 244 6.10 12.63 -31.91
N VAL A 245 5.52 13.78 -32.24
CA VAL A 245 6.04 15.13 -32.02
C VAL A 245 6.50 15.27 -30.57
N VAL A 246 7.77 15.62 -30.39
CA VAL A 246 8.38 15.93 -29.08
C VAL A 246 7.79 17.24 -28.54
N CYS A 247 6.62 17.16 -27.91
CA CYS A 247 6.16 18.16 -26.97
C CYS A 247 6.88 17.94 -25.62
N GLN A 248 7.30 19.03 -24.98
CA GLN A 248 8.10 19.06 -23.75
C GLN A 248 7.68 18.04 -22.68
N PRO A 249 8.63 17.47 -21.92
CA PRO A 249 8.35 16.33 -21.03
C PRO A 249 7.53 16.78 -19.81
N THR A 250 6.26 16.37 -19.79
CA THR A 250 5.42 16.42 -18.59
C THR A 250 6.00 15.46 -17.55
N ARG A 251 6.27 15.94 -16.32
CA ARG A 251 7.00 15.21 -15.26
C ARG A 251 6.49 13.82 -14.88
N LEU A 252 5.28 13.44 -15.31
CA LEU A 252 4.65 12.15 -14.99
C LEU A 252 4.83 11.08 -16.06
N GLN A 253 5.42 11.39 -17.21
CA GLN A 253 5.64 10.40 -18.29
C GLN A 253 6.74 9.39 -18.00
N ARG A 254 7.54 9.56 -16.93
CA ARG A 254 8.61 8.61 -16.62
C ARG A 254 8.28 7.75 -15.38
N PRO A 255 8.21 6.41 -15.52
CA PRO A 255 8.03 5.47 -14.41
C PRO A 255 9.17 5.50 -13.37
N GLU A 256 10.28 6.18 -13.68
CA GLU A 256 11.44 6.42 -12.80
C GLU A 256 11.07 6.97 -11.40
N HIS A 257 10.00 7.75 -11.28
CA HIS A 257 9.55 8.30 -10.00
C HIS A 257 8.97 7.21 -9.07
N VAL A 258 8.31 6.18 -9.61
CA VAL A 258 7.81 5.04 -8.82
C VAL A 258 8.94 4.10 -8.47
N LEU A 259 9.84 3.86 -9.43
CA LEU A 259 11.06 3.09 -9.20
C LEU A 259 11.85 3.66 -8.03
N HIS A 260 12.06 4.99 -8.01
CA HIS A 260 12.75 5.63 -6.89
C HIS A 260 12.05 5.38 -5.53
N PHE A 261 10.72 5.43 -5.47
CA PHE A 261 9.96 5.19 -4.24
C PHE A 261 9.87 3.73 -3.81
N VAL A 262 9.76 2.80 -4.74
CA VAL A 262 9.81 1.36 -4.44
C VAL A 262 11.21 0.96 -3.98
N CYS A 263 12.26 1.69 -4.39
CA CYS A 263 13.63 1.53 -3.91
C CYS A 263 13.94 2.27 -2.59
N LEU A 264 13.02 3.07 -2.03
CA LEU A 264 13.26 3.74 -0.76
C LEU A 264 13.32 2.73 0.40
N PRO A 265 14.19 2.93 1.41
CA PRO A 265 14.29 2.06 2.59
C PRO A 265 12.96 1.95 3.36
N ASP A 266 12.16 3.01 3.35
CA ASP A 266 10.84 3.04 3.99
C ASP A 266 9.87 2.06 3.32
N PHE A 267 9.91 1.94 1.98
CA PHE A 267 9.10 0.97 1.25
C PHE A 267 9.45 -0.46 1.65
N ALA A 268 10.74 -0.79 1.65
CA ALA A 268 11.21 -2.11 2.04
C ALA A 268 10.83 -2.44 3.50
N THR A 269 10.88 -1.45 4.40
CA THR A 269 10.48 -1.61 5.80
C THR A 269 8.99 -1.92 5.93
N VAL A 270 8.14 -1.15 5.25
CA VAL A 270 6.68 -1.34 5.28
C VAL A 270 6.28 -2.66 4.62
N LEU A 271 6.92 -3.04 3.51
CA LEU A 271 6.71 -4.34 2.88
C LEU A 271 7.08 -5.50 3.82
N ASN A 272 8.23 -5.41 4.51
CA ASN A 272 8.65 -6.41 5.49
C ASN A 272 7.66 -6.54 6.66
N VAL A 273 7.11 -5.43 7.15
CA VAL A 273 6.05 -5.44 8.17
C VAL A 273 4.81 -6.16 7.64
N CYS A 274 4.37 -5.85 6.42
CA CYS A 274 3.23 -6.51 5.78
C CYS A 274 3.47 -8.02 5.62
N LEU A 275 4.66 -8.42 5.18
CA LEU A 275 5.04 -9.82 5.04
C LEU A 275 5.07 -10.54 6.40
N ASN A 276 5.69 -9.94 7.41
CA ASN A 276 5.69 -10.47 8.79
C ASN A 276 4.26 -10.74 9.26
N ARG A 277 3.37 -9.73 9.15
CA ARG A 277 1.96 -9.88 9.53
C ARG A 277 1.22 -10.91 8.69
N GLY A 278 1.49 -10.96 7.39
CA GLY A 278 0.90 -11.94 6.48
C GLY A 278 1.26 -13.37 6.88
N PHE A 279 2.54 -13.66 7.12
CA PHE A 279 2.97 -14.99 7.58
C PHE A 279 2.46 -15.32 8.99
N SER A 280 2.42 -14.36 9.92
CA SER A 280 1.81 -14.59 11.23
C SER A 280 0.31 -14.93 11.11
N ARG A 281 -0.44 -14.20 10.27
CA ARG A 281 -1.87 -14.48 10.05
C ARG A 281 -2.09 -15.82 9.34
N LEU A 282 -1.20 -16.20 8.42
CA LEU A 282 -1.21 -17.53 7.82
C LEU A 282 -1.03 -18.60 8.90
N LEU A 283 -0.07 -18.45 9.80
CA LEU A 283 0.15 -19.39 10.91
C LEU A 283 -1.06 -19.44 11.86
N ASP A 284 -1.69 -18.31 12.17
CA ASP A 284 -2.92 -18.27 12.98
C ASP A 284 -4.05 -19.10 12.32
N ASN A 285 -4.23 -18.96 11.01
CA ASN A 285 -5.23 -19.74 10.26
C ASN A 285 -4.90 -21.23 10.27
N LEU A 286 -3.61 -21.58 10.22
CA LEU A 286 -3.17 -22.98 10.29
C LEU A 286 -3.35 -23.55 11.70
N ALA A 287 -3.13 -22.75 12.74
CA ALA A 287 -3.19 -23.17 14.14
C ALA A 287 -4.53 -23.81 14.54
N GLU A 288 -5.64 -23.40 13.91
CA GLU A 288 -6.97 -23.98 14.16
C GLU A 288 -6.99 -25.50 13.89
N PHE A 289 -6.24 -25.97 12.90
CA PHE A 289 -6.16 -27.38 12.52
C PHE A 289 -5.22 -28.21 13.41
N PHE A 290 -4.39 -27.55 14.23
CA PHE A 290 -3.49 -28.16 15.20
C PHE A 290 -4.09 -28.18 16.62
N ARG A 291 -5.41 -27.96 16.77
CA ARG A 291 -6.11 -28.10 18.05
C ARG A 291 -6.64 -29.52 18.25
N PRO A 292 -6.61 -30.06 19.49
CA PRO A 292 -7.26 -31.33 19.79
C PRO A 292 -8.79 -31.22 19.58
N PRO A 293 -9.46 -32.31 19.16
CA PRO A 293 -10.91 -32.29 18.97
C PRO A 293 -11.65 -31.99 20.28
N PRO A 294 -12.76 -31.22 20.24
CA PRO A 294 -13.48 -30.72 21.44
C PRO A 294 -14.25 -31.79 22.24
N GLY A 295 -13.88 -33.08 22.16
CA GLY A 295 -14.63 -34.21 22.70
C GLY A 295 -14.08 -34.85 23.98
N ASP A 296 -12.80 -34.69 24.31
CA ASP A 296 -12.18 -35.35 25.47
C ASP A 296 -11.93 -34.36 26.63
N CYS A 297 -13.01 -33.73 27.11
CA CYS A 297 -12.98 -32.91 28.33
C CYS A 297 -12.94 -33.79 29.59
N ALA A 298 -11.80 -34.43 29.84
CA ALA A 298 -11.42 -34.96 31.15
C ALA A 298 -9.93 -34.72 31.49
N ALA A 299 -9.26 -33.81 30.76
CA ALA A 299 -7.89 -33.40 31.07
C ALA A 299 -7.84 -31.91 31.44
N ALA A 300 -7.07 -31.62 32.48
CA ALA A 300 -6.87 -30.33 33.14
C ALA A 300 -6.59 -29.17 32.16
N PRO A 301 -6.90 -27.91 32.55
CA PRO A 301 -6.76 -26.71 31.71
C PRO A 301 -5.33 -26.35 31.26
N ASP A 302 -4.32 -27.12 31.65
CA ASP A 302 -2.89 -26.88 31.35
C ASP A 302 -2.26 -27.89 30.38
N SER A 303 -3.05 -28.74 29.71
CA SER A 303 -2.52 -29.71 28.74
C SER A 303 -2.51 -29.12 27.33
N LEU A 304 -1.53 -28.25 27.03
CA LEU A 304 -1.17 -27.89 25.65
C LEU A 304 -0.60 -29.13 24.95
N SER A 305 -1.44 -30.09 24.57
CA SER A 305 -1.00 -31.22 23.77
C SER A 305 -0.56 -30.68 22.41
N VAL A 306 0.75 -30.73 22.15
CA VAL A 306 1.32 -30.40 20.84
C VAL A 306 0.80 -31.43 19.85
N VAL A 307 -0.22 -31.06 19.07
CA VAL A 307 -0.78 -31.91 18.03
C VAL A 307 0.22 -31.93 16.88
N ASN A 308 0.68 -33.11 16.50
CA ASN A 308 1.54 -33.30 15.33
C ASN A 308 0.71 -33.89 14.19
N LEU A 309 0.79 -33.26 13.02
CA LEU A 309 0.08 -33.71 11.82
C LEU A 309 1.08 -34.26 10.80
N PRO A 310 0.82 -35.44 10.20
CA PRO A 310 1.58 -35.89 9.04
C PRO A 310 1.52 -34.85 7.92
N LEU A 311 2.64 -34.63 7.24
CA LEU A 311 2.74 -33.65 6.14
C LEU A 311 1.66 -33.86 5.07
N ALA A 312 1.32 -35.11 4.74
CA ALA A 312 0.22 -35.43 3.82
C ALA A 312 -1.15 -34.84 4.24
N LYS A 313 -1.40 -34.63 5.54
CA LYS A 313 -2.61 -33.95 6.05
C LYS A 313 -2.47 -32.43 6.07
N ILE A 314 -1.25 -31.91 6.19
CA ILE A 314 -0.96 -30.46 6.17
C ILE A 314 -1.12 -29.91 4.74
N ILE A 315 -0.71 -30.66 3.72
CA ILE A 315 -0.79 -30.26 2.31
C ILE A 315 -2.17 -29.69 1.93
N PRO A 316 -3.30 -30.41 2.11
CA PRO A 316 -4.61 -29.86 1.73
C PRO A 316 -5.02 -28.62 2.56
N ILE A 317 -4.57 -28.52 3.82
CA ILE A 317 -4.84 -27.37 4.70
C ILE A 317 -4.13 -26.14 4.14
N ILE A 318 -2.83 -26.26 3.84
CA ILE A 318 -2.04 -25.18 3.23
C ILE A 318 -2.58 -24.83 1.87
N ASN A 319 -2.93 -25.82 1.05
CA ASN A 319 -3.49 -25.62 -0.28
C ASN A 319 -4.76 -24.75 -0.21
N GLY A 320 -5.61 -24.94 0.80
CA GLY A 320 -6.84 -24.16 0.99
C GLY A 320 -6.63 -22.68 1.33
N GLN A 321 -5.46 -22.29 1.84
CA GLN A 321 -5.21 -20.94 2.38
C GLN A 321 -5.33 -19.84 1.32
N ILE A 322 -5.06 -20.13 0.05
CA ILE A 322 -5.23 -19.15 -1.04
C ILE A 322 -6.64 -18.56 -1.11
N ASN A 323 -7.66 -19.33 -0.73
CA ASN A 323 -9.05 -18.85 -0.72
C ASN A 323 -9.32 -17.85 0.39
N LEU A 324 -8.54 -17.88 1.47
CA LEU A 324 -8.62 -16.93 2.58
C LEU A 324 -7.73 -15.72 2.34
N ILE A 325 -6.51 -15.94 1.82
CA ILE A 325 -5.52 -14.89 1.54
C ILE A 325 -6.02 -13.96 0.42
N CYS A 326 -6.47 -14.52 -0.69
CA CYS A 326 -6.91 -13.77 -1.87
C CYS A 326 -8.46 -13.70 -1.98
N SER A 327 -9.16 -13.53 -0.86
CA SER A 327 -10.63 -13.45 -0.86
C SER A 327 -11.12 -12.05 -1.25
N GLU A 328 -12.18 -11.99 -2.06
CA GLU A 328 -12.90 -10.74 -2.40
C GLU A 328 -13.74 -10.21 -1.25
N THR A 329 -14.40 -11.11 -0.51
CA THR A 329 -14.99 -10.74 0.77
C THR A 329 -13.82 -10.38 1.68
N PRO A 330 -13.89 -9.27 2.44
CA PRO A 330 -12.79 -8.83 3.27
C PRO A 330 -12.47 -9.93 4.28
N SER A 331 -11.52 -10.78 3.92
CA SER A 331 -10.96 -11.75 4.83
C SER A 331 -10.18 -10.95 5.86
N HIS A 332 -10.12 -11.48 7.08
CA HIS A 332 -9.31 -10.88 8.13
C HIS A 332 -7.87 -10.62 7.64
N PHE A 333 -7.34 -11.45 6.73
CA PHE A 333 -6.02 -11.26 6.14
C PHE A 333 -5.84 -9.92 5.42
N VAL A 334 -6.63 -9.66 4.37
CA VAL A 334 -6.47 -8.43 3.57
C VAL A 334 -6.89 -7.21 4.38
N GLN A 335 -7.94 -7.35 5.19
CA GLN A 335 -8.42 -6.27 6.05
C GLN A 335 -7.34 -5.83 7.05
N ASP A 336 -6.61 -6.77 7.66
CA ASP A 336 -5.51 -6.46 8.58
C ASP A 336 -4.37 -5.70 7.90
N LEU A 337 -4.06 -6.03 6.64
CA LEU A 337 -3.07 -5.32 5.85
C LEU A 337 -3.54 -3.91 5.49
N LEU A 338 -4.80 -3.75 5.07
CA LEU A 338 -5.37 -2.46 4.69
C LEU A 338 -5.54 -1.51 5.88
N LEU A 339 -5.82 -2.05 7.07
CA LEU A 339 -6.01 -1.29 8.31
C LEU A 339 -4.72 -1.04 9.09
N ASN A 340 -3.57 -1.57 8.65
CA ASN A 340 -2.30 -1.39 9.32
C ASN A 340 -1.87 0.08 9.36
N ASP A 341 -1.66 0.62 10.56
CA ASP A 341 -1.33 2.02 10.77
C ASP A 341 0.04 2.41 10.16
N GLN A 342 1.01 1.50 10.13
CA GLN A 342 2.31 1.75 9.48
C GLN A 342 2.17 1.93 7.96
N VAL A 343 1.25 1.18 7.35
CA VAL A 343 0.95 1.33 5.91
C VAL A 343 0.22 2.65 5.64
N LYS A 344 -0.69 3.06 6.54
CA LYS A 344 -1.41 4.34 6.42
C LYS A 344 -0.47 5.54 6.61
N GLU A 345 0.43 5.47 7.59
CA GLU A 345 1.43 6.51 7.86
C GLU A 345 2.38 6.67 6.67
N PHE A 346 2.90 5.55 6.15
CA PHE A 346 3.69 5.56 4.93
C PHE A 346 2.93 6.17 3.74
N ALA A 347 1.68 5.76 3.55
CA ALA A 347 0.83 6.32 2.49
C ALA A 347 0.59 7.83 2.66
N ALA A 348 0.46 8.32 3.89
CA ALA A 348 0.33 9.74 4.20
C ALA A 348 1.62 10.51 3.85
N ASN A 349 2.79 9.97 4.21
CA ASN A 349 4.09 10.57 3.87
C ASN A 349 4.30 10.67 2.35
N VAL A 350 3.97 9.60 1.61
CA VAL A 350 4.00 9.60 0.14
C VAL A 350 3.04 10.67 -0.38
N TYR A 351 1.78 10.67 0.06
CA TYR A 351 0.79 11.62 -0.42
C TYR A 351 1.17 13.08 -0.12
N GLU A 352 1.71 13.37 1.06
CA GLU A 352 2.15 14.71 1.45
C GLU A 352 3.30 15.18 0.55
N THR A 353 4.25 14.30 0.26
CA THR A 353 5.39 14.60 -0.63
C THR A 353 4.93 15.03 -2.02
N PHE A 354 3.90 14.40 -2.57
CA PHE A 354 3.39 14.68 -3.92
C PHE A 354 2.24 15.69 -3.96
N SER A 355 1.69 16.09 -2.82
CA SER A 355 0.62 17.11 -2.70
C SER A 355 1.10 18.45 -2.13
N ALA A 356 2.39 18.57 -1.81
CA ALA A 356 3.04 19.82 -1.44
C ALA A 356 3.29 20.69 -2.68
N SER A 357 2.95 21.97 -2.61
CA SER A 357 3.24 22.93 -3.69
C SER A 357 4.76 23.17 -3.77
N PRO A 358 5.38 23.20 -4.97
CA PRO A 358 6.81 23.43 -5.13
C PRO A 358 7.30 24.80 -4.60
N ASP A 359 6.39 25.73 -4.28
CA ASP A 359 6.74 27.04 -3.71
C ASP A 359 7.07 27.02 -2.21
N LEU A 360 6.82 25.91 -1.51
CA LEU A 360 7.11 25.74 -0.07
C LEU A 360 8.49 25.12 0.23
N GLN A 361 9.28 24.79 -0.80
CA GLN A 361 10.63 24.20 -0.67
C GLN A 361 11.77 25.17 -1.05
N LYS A 362 11.50 26.47 -1.22
CA LYS A 362 12.53 27.49 -1.46
C LYS A 362 12.89 28.29 -0.23
#